data_AF-A0AA38HPR0-F1
#
_entry.id   AF-A0AA38HPR0-F1
#
_cell.length_a   1.000
_cell.length_b   1.000
_cell.length_c   1.000
_cell.angle_alpha   90.00
_cell.angle_beta   90.00
_cell.angle_gamma   90.00
#
_symmetry.space_group_name_H-M   'P 1'
#
loop_
_entity.id
_entity.type
_entity.pdbx_description
1 polymer ?
#
loop_
_entity_poly.entity_id
_entity_poly.type
_entity_poly.pdbx_seq_one_letter_code
_entity_poly.pdbx_strand_id
1 'polypeptide(L)'
;MYQKLHRICDLLGFFSVNSWEFETTNTEILWKDLNEKDQQLFPFNMETLQWESYFKSCVLYGRIHLLNDPIDTLPQAKRKQKFIKLIYYCIGLALVYFLWRLI
;
A
#
# COMPACT_ATOMS: atom_id res chain seq x y z
N MET A 1 4.85 -18.94 11.62
CA MET A 1 4.29 -17.91 10.70
C MET A 1 5.20 -16.68 10.61
N TYR A 2 5.58 -16.07 11.74
CA TYR A 2 6.44 -14.88 11.79
C TYR A 2 7.78 -15.01 11.02
N GLN A 3 8.55 -16.09 11.23
CA GLN A 3 9.85 -16.28 10.55
C GLN A 3 9.75 -16.33 9.02
N LYS A 4 8.67 -16.91 8.47
CA LYS A 4 8.43 -16.93 7.01
C LYS A 4 8.15 -15.53 6.48
N LEU A 5 7.33 -14.78 7.21
CA LEU A 5 6.93 -13.42 6.85
C LEU A 5 8.14 -12.47 6.92
N HIS A 6 8.93 -12.57 7.99
CA HIS A 6 10.16 -11.82 8.16
C HIS A 6 11.17 -12.07 7.02
N ARG A 7 11.39 -13.35 6.66
CA ARG A 7 12.27 -13.71 5.54
C ARG A 7 11.78 -13.13 4.20
N ILE A 8 10.47 -13.11 3.95
CA ILE A 8 9.90 -12.49 2.74
C ILE A 8 10.12 -10.97 2.76
N CYS A 9 9.90 -10.32 3.91
CA CYS A 9 10.16 -8.88 4.05
C CYS A 9 11.64 -8.55 3.82
N ASP A 10 12.57 -9.36 4.31
CA ASP A 10 14.00 -9.14 4.09
C ASP A 10 14.37 -9.28 2.60
N LEU A 11 13.81 -10.29 1.92
CA LEU A 11 14.03 -10.50 0.48
C LEU A 11 13.42 -9.38 -0.38
N LEU A 12 12.22 -8.91 -0.02
CA LEU A 12 11.51 -7.86 -0.74
C LEU A 12 11.95 -6.45 -0.32
N GLY A 13 12.71 -6.32 0.75
CA GLY A 13 13.11 -5.03 1.32
C GLY A 13 13.85 -4.15 0.31
N PHE A 14 14.79 -4.74 -0.43
CA PHE A 14 15.49 -4.04 -1.50
C PHE A 14 14.54 -3.50 -2.59
N PHE A 15 13.57 -4.31 -3.02
CA PHE A 15 12.62 -3.88 -4.05
C PHE A 15 11.61 -2.86 -3.55
N SER A 16 11.23 -2.94 -2.28
CA SER A 16 10.16 -2.12 -1.70
C SER A 16 10.62 -0.75 -1.22
N VAL A 17 11.91 -0.58 -0.89
CA VAL A 17 12.45 0.64 -0.28
C VAL A 17 13.11 1.57 -1.30
N ASN A 18 13.56 1.03 -2.43
CA ASN A 18 14.21 1.82 -3.47
C ASN A 18 13.18 2.41 -4.44
N SER A 19 13.44 3.63 -4.92
CA SER A 19 12.68 4.24 -6.01
C SER A 19 13.12 3.65 -7.34
N TRP A 20 12.16 3.29 -8.17
CA TRP A 20 12.40 2.74 -9.50
C TRP A 20 11.85 3.71 -10.53
N GLU A 21 12.72 4.18 -11.41
CA GLU A 21 12.32 4.93 -12.59
C GLU A 21 12.18 3.95 -13.75
N PHE A 22 10.98 3.90 -14.32
CA PHE A 22 10.69 3.07 -15.49
C PHE A 22 10.52 3.97 -16.69
N GLU A 23 11.33 3.76 -17.72
CA GLU A 23 11.14 4.44 -19.00
C GLU A 23 9.90 3.88 -19.70
N THR A 24 8.94 4.76 -20.01
CA THR A 24 7.65 4.40 -20.61
C THR A 24 7.40 5.08 -21.95
N THR A 25 8.40 5.77 -22.50
CA THR A 25 8.34 6.58 -23.73
C THR A 25 7.70 5.85 -24.89
N ASN A 26 8.12 4.61 -25.18
CA ASN A 26 7.59 3.83 -26.30
C ASN A 26 6.12 3.45 -26.10
N THR A 27 5.70 3.18 -24.86
CA THR A 27 4.31 2.85 -24.52
C THR A 27 3.40 4.06 -24.70
N GLU A 28 3.88 5.26 -24.33
CA GLU A 28 3.14 6.51 -24.55
C GLU A 28 3.01 6.86 -26.04
N ILE A 29 4.09 6.68 -26.82
CA ILE A 29 4.06 6.88 -28.27
C ILE A 29 3.06 5.92 -28.90
N LEU A 30 3.15 4.63 -28.55
CA LEU A 30 2.22 3.61 -29.05
C LEU A 30 0.77 3.95 -28.71
N TRP A 31 0.49 4.43 -27.49
CA TRP A 31 -0.86 4.85 -27.12
C TRP A 31 -1.39 5.99 -28.00
N LYS A 32 -0.54 6.99 -28.29
CA LYS A 32 -0.89 8.14 -29.13
C LYS A 32 -1.09 7.76 -30.60
N ASP A 33 -0.37 6.74 -31.07
CA ASP A 33 -0.48 6.24 -32.45
C ASP A 33 -1.71 5.35 -32.68
N LEU A 34 -2.34 4.83 -31.61
CA LEU A 34 -3.55 4.00 -31.73
C LEU A 34 -4.78 4.82 -32.12
N ASN A 35 -5.63 4.23 -32.95
CA ASN A 35 -6.93 4.80 -33.29
C ASN A 35 -7.91 4.67 -32.10
N GLU A 36 -8.91 5.54 -32.03
CA GLU A 36 -9.89 5.56 -30.92
C GLU A 36 -10.56 4.21 -30.66
N LYS A 37 -10.83 3.42 -31.71
CA LYS A 37 -11.40 2.08 -31.58
C LYS A 37 -10.49 1.13 -30.80
N ASP A 38 -9.20 1.13 -31.10
CA ASP A 38 -8.24 0.24 -30.48
C ASP A 38 -7.90 0.68 -29.05
N GLN A 39 -7.88 2.00 -28.81
CA GLN A 39 -7.77 2.56 -27.45
C GLN A 39 -8.95 2.13 -26.55
N GLN A 40 -10.17 2.08 -27.10
CA GLN A 40 -11.35 1.59 -26.36
C GLN A 40 -11.32 0.08 -26.12
N LEU A 41 -10.81 -0.70 -27.08
CA LEU A 41 -10.69 -2.15 -26.96
C LEU A 41 -9.59 -2.54 -25.96
N PHE A 42 -8.51 -1.77 -25.88
CA PHE A 42 -7.34 -2.06 -25.05
C PHE A 42 -6.91 -0.84 -24.22
N PRO A 43 -7.65 -0.44 -23.17
CA PRO A 43 -7.28 0.71 -22.37
C PRO A 43 -6.08 0.41 -21.47
N PHE A 44 -4.87 0.79 -21.90
CA PHE A 44 -3.63 0.63 -21.13
C PHE A 44 -2.96 1.95 -20.74
N ASN A 45 -3.63 3.10 -20.98
CA ASN A 45 -3.13 4.39 -20.53
C ASN A 45 -3.21 4.53 -19.00
N MET A 46 -2.04 4.56 -18.36
CA MET A 46 -1.88 4.69 -16.92
C MET A 46 -2.27 6.07 -16.36
N GLU A 47 -2.31 7.12 -17.20
CA GLU A 47 -2.74 8.46 -16.78
C GLU A 47 -4.23 8.52 -16.44
N THR A 48 -5.04 7.71 -17.11
CA THR A 48 -6.49 7.68 -16.91
C THR A 48 -6.92 6.85 -15.69
N LEU A 49 -5.97 6.11 -15.10
CA LEU A 49 -6.25 5.19 -14.01
C LEU A 49 -6.48 5.95 -12.68
N GLN A 50 -7.60 5.66 -12.02
CA GLN A 50 -7.88 6.15 -10.67
C GLN A 50 -7.08 5.34 -9.63
N TRP A 51 -5.82 5.74 -9.42
CA TRP A 51 -4.86 5.03 -8.56
C TRP A 51 -5.38 4.71 -7.16
N GLU A 52 -6.10 5.63 -6.51
CA GLU A 52 -6.65 5.40 -5.18
C GLU A 52 -7.62 4.21 -5.15
N SER A 53 -8.53 4.14 -6.13
CA SER A 53 -9.50 3.05 -6.25
C SER A 53 -8.82 1.73 -6.60
N TYR A 54 -7.83 1.77 -7.50
CA TYR A 54 -7.04 0.62 -7.89
C TYR A 54 -6.34 -0.01 -6.68
N PHE A 55 -5.53 0.76 -5.95
CA PHE A 55 -4.81 0.25 -4.79
C PHE A 55 -5.73 -0.20 -3.67
N LYS A 56 -6.83 0.51 -3.42
CA LYS A 56 -7.85 0.09 -2.44
C LYS A 56 -8.42 -1.27 -2.79
N SER A 57 -8.71 -1.50 -4.07
CA SER A 57 -9.19 -2.79 -4.57
C SER A 57 -8.12 -3.86 -4.43
N CYS A 58 -6.88 -3.60 -4.88
CA CYS A 58 -5.76 -4.54 -4.74
C CYS A 58 -5.54 -5.00 -3.29
N VAL A 59 -5.55 -4.05 -2.34
CA VAL A 59 -5.39 -4.37 -0.91
C VAL A 59 -6.56 -5.23 -0.40
N LEU A 60 -7.80 -4.91 -0.81
CA LEU A 60 -8.97 -5.70 -0.44
C LEU A 60 -8.92 -7.13 -1.00
N TYR A 61 -8.56 -7.28 -2.28
CA TYR A 61 -8.38 -8.58 -2.92
C TYR A 61 -7.27 -9.40 -2.24
N GLY A 62 -6.13 -8.77 -1.96
CA GLY A 62 -5.03 -9.42 -1.23
C GLY A 62 -5.48 -9.89 0.16
N ARG A 63 -6.23 -9.06 0.90
CA ARG A 63 -6.79 -9.44 2.19
C ARG A 63 -7.65 -10.72 2.09
N ILE A 64 -8.60 -10.73 1.16
CA ILE A 64 -9.58 -11.83 1.06
C ILE A 64 -8.95 -13.09 0.51
N HIS A 65 -8.13 -12.99 -0.54
CA HIS A 65 -7.66 -14.17 -1.29
C HIS A 65 -6.25 -14.62 -0.92
N LEU A 66 -5.34 -13.68 -0.62
CA LEU A 66 -3.97 -14.04 -0.24
C LEU A 66 -3.87 -14.33 1.26
N LEU A 67 -4.55 -13.53 2.08
CA LEU A 67 -4.52 -13.68 3.54
C LEU A 67 -5.70 -14.50 4.10
N ASN A 68 -6.69 -14.83 3.27
CA ASN A 68 -7.91 -15.52 3.69
C ASN A 68 -8.63 -14.82 4.86
N ASP A 69 -8.56 -13.48 4.92
CA ASP A 69 -9.16 -12.67 5.97
C ASP A 69 -10.45 -11.98 5.44
N PRO A 70 -11.64 -12.34 5.95
CA PRO A 70 -12.90 -11.85 5.42
C PRO A 70 -13.10 -10.36 5.69
N ILE A 71 -14.02 -9.74 4.94
CA ILE A 71 -14.30 -8.31 5.04
C ILE A 71 -14.94 -7.97 6.40
N ASP A 72 -15.67 -8.89 7.02
CA ASP A 72 -16.38 -8.66 8.28
C ASP A 72 -15.45 -8.35 9.47
N THR A 73 -14.16 -8.69 9.36
CA THR A 73 -13.15 -8.40 10.39
C THR A 73 -12.60 -6.98 10.31
N LEU A 74 -12.84 -6.23 9.22
CA LEU A 74 -12.33 -4.87 9.02
C LEU A 74 -12.72 -3.88 10.14
N PRO A 75 -13.97 -3.85 10.63
CA PRO A 75 -14.36 -2.99 11.74
C PRO A 75 -13.57 -3.29 13.02
N GLN A 76 -13.31 -4.57 13.30
CA GLN A 76 -12.51 -4.99 14.46
C GLN A 76 -11.04 -4.58 14.29
N ALA A 77 -10.47 -4.79 13.11
CA ALA A 77 -9.12 -4.36 12.77
C ALA A 77 -8.95 -2.83 12.93
N LYS A 78 -9.93 -2.04 12.45
CA LYS A 78 -9.94 -0.58 12.61
C LYS A 78 -10.00 -0.15 14.08
N ARG A 79 -10.81 -0.83 14.92
CA ARG A 79 -10.84 -0.56 16.37
C ARG A 79 -9.50 -0.84 17.03
N LYS A 80 -8.90 -1.99 16.73
CA LYS A 80 -7.57 -2.36 17.23
C LYS A 80 -6.49 -1.37 16.78
N GLN A 81 -6.52 -0.94 15.53
CA GLN A 81 -5.60 0.06 15.00
C GLN A 81 -5.73 1.41 15.74
N LYS A 82 -6.96 1.88 15.97
CA LYS A 82 -7.20 3.11 16.76
C LYS A 82 -6.65 2.99 18.18
N PHE A 83 -6.88 1.85 18.83
CA PHE A 83 -6.39 1.59 20.17
C PHE A 83 -4.86 1.57 20.25
N ILE A 84 -4.19 0.87 19.33
CA ILE A 84 -2.71 0.85 19.25
C ILE A 84 -2.16 2.26 18.99
N LYS A 85 -2.83 3.04 18.12
CA LYS A 85 -2.43 4.42 17.83
C LYS A 85 -2.55 5.32 19.07
N LEU A 86 -3.60 5.14 19.88
CA LEU A 86 -3.76 5.85 21.15
C LEU A 86 -2.61 5.51 22.11
N ILE A 87 -2.30 4.22 22.29
CA ILE A 87 -1.18 3.77 23.13
C ILE A 87 0.13 4.41 22.67
N TYR A 88 0.41 4.41 21.36
CA TYR A 88 1.61 5.00 20.81
C TYR A 88 1.76 6.49 21.20
N TYR A 89 0.68 7.28 21.09
CA TYR A 89 0.71 8.69 21.50
C TYR A 89 0.86 8.85 23.01
N CYS A 90 0.18 8.04 23.82
CA CYS A 90 0.33 8.08 25.28
C CYS A 90 1.77 7.79 25.73
N ILE A 91 2.41 6.79 25.12
CA ILE A 91 3.81 6.45 25.40
C ILE A 91 4.72 7.60 24.99
N GLY A 92 4.53 8.17 23.80
CA GLY A 92 5.31 9.32 23.33
C GLY A 92 5.22 10.52 24.28
N LEU A 93 4.01 10.86 24.73
CA LEU A 93 3.79 11.95 25.70
C LEU A 93 4.44 11.64 27.06
N ALA A 94 4.30 10.41 27.56
CA ALA A 94 4.92 10.00 28.82
C ALA A 94 6.46 10.09 28.77
N LEU A 95 7.06 9.68 27.66
CA LEU A 95 8.50 9.81 27.44
C LEU A 95 8.95 11.27 27.40
N VAL A 96 8.24 12.13 26.67
CA VAL A 96 8.54 13.58 26.62
C VAL A 96 8.44 14.20 28.01
N TYR A 97 7.40 13.89 28.77
CA TYR A 97 7.24 14.36 30.14
C TYR A 97 8.37 13.88 31.06
N PHE A 98 8.74 12.60 30.95
CA PHE A 98 9.83 12.03 31.75
C PHE A 98 11.18 12.70 31.44
N LEU A 99 11.48 12.92 30.15
CA LEU A 99 12.70 13.62 29.73
C LEU A 99 12.72 15.07 30.20
N TRP A 100 11.59 15.79 30.11
CA TRP A 100 11.49 17.16 30.59
C TRP A 100 11.69 17.27 32.11
N ARG A 101 11.26 16.26 32.88
CA ARG A 101 11.46 16.21 34.33
C ARG A 101 12.91 15.89 34.74
N LEU A 102 13.68 15.27 33.84
CA LEU A 102 15.05 14.81 34.10
C LEU A 102 16.11 15.88 33.79
N ILE A 103 15.73 16.89 33.00
CA ILE A 103 16.49 18.12 32.71
C ILE A 103 16.20 19.15 33.80
#